data_AF-B0DPD8-F1
#
_entry.id   AF-B0DPD8-F1
#
_cell.length_a   1.000
_cell.length_b   1.000
_cell.length_c   1.000
_cell.angle_alpha   90.00
_cell.angle_beta   90.00
_cell.angle_gamma   90.00
#
_symmetry.space_group_name_H-M   'P 1'
#
loop_
_entity.id
_entity.type
_entity.pdbx_description
1 polymer ?
#
loop_
_entity_poly.entity_id
_entity_poly.type
_entity_poly.pdbx_seq_one_letter_code
_entity_poly.pdbx_strand_id
1 'polypeptide(L)'
;MANCGRLLPGRSPTSNSSSSSTNSPSDSLDHVASIFSTLTSLLGAKNLPSPILQPPSPASPAQNTPTKLTHFLHHAQDNLGIPNMLECEGQLSHCRYGPDIIPYVSDAAIAKCGFTEGDDIRLKRGAEAWWASPEAKRKHARVASPSRDITHAIRFEKRFVEGGSASYFGSGMEMGYNGRSDEYEWWYYCDKVKELVKVPTGQVPILAAEYSDAREGEDDF
;
A
#
# COMPACT_ATOMS: atom_id res chain seq x y z
N MET A 1 -69.08 -2.82 -31.64
CA MET A 1 -68.08 -3.59 -30.86
C MET A 1 -67.10 -2.56 -30.29
N ALA A 2 -67.33 -2.10 -29.05
CA ALA A 2 -66.69 -2.61 -27.82
C ALA A 2 -65.18 -2.30 -27.81
N ASN A 3 -64.54 -1.69 -26.80
CA ASN A 3 -64.96 -1.21 -25.48
C ASN A 3 -63.92 -0.18 -24.96
N CYS A 4 -64.37 0.59 -23.97
CA CYS A 4 -63.76 1.61 -23.11
C CYS A 4 -62.33 1.31 -22.60
N GLY A 5 -61.51 2.33 -22.32
CA GLY A 5 -61.59 3.04 -21.04
C GLY A 5 -60.77 4.33 -21.01
N ARG A 6 -61.41 5.38 -20.50
CA ARG A 6 -60.95 6.77 -20.43
C ARG A 6 -61.10 7.23 -18.97
N LEU A 7 -60.27 8.20 -18.59
CA LEU A 7 -60.46 9.24 -17.57
C LEU A 7 -60.00 9.01 -16.13
N LEU A 8 -59.14 9.96 -15.74
CA LEU A 8 -58.89 10.52 -14.41
C LEU A 8 -60.20 10.86 -13.66
N PRO A 9 -60.18 10.76 -12.33
CA PRO A 9 -60.80 11.77 -11.46
C PRO A 9 -59.88 12.07 -10.26
N GLY A 10 -60.04 13.08 -9.40
CA GLY A 10 -61.09 14.03 -9.04
C GLY A 10 -60.59 14.72 -7.74
N ARG A 11 -60.60 16.05 -7.64
CA ARG A 11 -61.60 16.90 -6.96
C ARG A 11 -61.85 16.67 -5.45
N SER A 12 -61.44 17.70 -4.66
CA SER A 12 -62.19 18.39 -3.57
C SER A 12 -62.33 17.67 -2.20
N PRO A 13 -62.79 18.28 -1.06
CA PRO A 13 -63.07 19.69 -0.70
C PRO A 13 -62.67 20.15 0.76
N THR A 14 -62.75 21.48 1.01
CA THR A 14 -63.29 22.26 2.18
C THR A 14 -63.12 21.90 3.68
N SER A 15 -62.78 22.96 4.45
CA SER A 15 -63.46 23.48 5.68
C SER A 15 -63.05 23.08 7.11
N ASN A 16 -62.66 24.14 7.85
CA ASN A 16 -63.12 24.60 9.17
C ASN A 16 -62.86 23.84 10.50
N SER A 17 -62.28 24.61 11.43
CA SER A 17 -62.72 24.86 12.82
C SER A 17 -62.19 24.01 13.99
N SER A 18 -61.28 24.65 14.75
CA SER A 18 -61.41 25.05 16.17
C SER A 18 -61.76 24.05 17.28
N SER A 19 -60.82 23.96 18.25
CA SER A 19 -61.00 23.85 19.72
C SER A 19 -61.66 22.56 20.27
N SER A 20 -61.31 21.96 21.41
CA SER A 20 -60.57 22.36 22.61
C SER A 20 -60.25 21.09 23.44
N SER A 21 -59.39 21.26 24.46
CA SER A 21 -59.34 20.49 25.71
C SER A 21 -58.70 19.10 25.69
N THR A 22 -57.55 18.93 26.36
CA THR A 22 -57.49 18.40 27.74
C THR A 22 -56.03 18.14 28.19
N ASN A 23 -55.69 18.73 29.34
CA ASN A 23 -54.81 18.26 30.44
C ASN A 23 -53.38 17.72 30.17
N SER A 24 -52.39 18.54 30.55
CA SER A 24 -51.25 18.28 31.50
C SER A 24 -50.27 17.10 31.25
N PRO A 25 -49.15 17.01 32.00
CA PRO A 25 -48.03 17.95 32.21
C PRO A 25 -46.70 17.32 31.74
N SER A 26 -45.84 18.03 31.03
CA SER A 26 -44.52 17.50 30.62
C SER A 26 -43.36 18.42 30.96
N ASP A 27 -43.34 18.96 32.18
CA ASP A 27 -42.28 19.83 32.71
C ASP A 27 -40.99 19.10 33.12
N SER A 28 -40.77 17.86 32.65
CA SER A 28 -39.58 17.07 33.03
C SER A 28 -38.58 16.82 31.89
N LEU A 29 -38.95 17.11 30.63
CA LEU A 29 -38.05 16.95 29.48
C LEU A 29 -37.22 18.22 29.19
N ASP A 30 -37.80 19.40 29.45
CA ASP A 30 -37.15 20.67 29.12
C ASP A 30 -35.98 20.99 30.05
N HIS A 31 -36.02 20.50 31.30
CA HIS A 31 -34.91 20.68 32.24
C HIS A 31 -33.68 19.82 31.92
N VAL A 32 -33.85 18.59 31.39
CA VAL A 32 -32.71 17.76 30.97
C VAL A 32 -32.07 18.27 29.67
N ALA A 33 -32.86 18.83 28.75
CA ALA A 33 -32.33 19.46 27.54
C ALA A 33 -31.46 20.70 27.85
N SER A 34 -31.82 21.44 28.90
CA SER A 34 -31.05 22.60 29.38
C SER A 34 -29.71 22.19 30.04
N ILE A 35 -29.68 21.09 30.80
CA ILE A 35 -28.45 20.56 31.41
C ILE A 35 -27.47 20.06 30.33
N PHE A 36 -27.97 19.35 29.31
CA PHE A 36 -27.14 18.88 28.19
C PHE A 36 -26.58 20.03 27.32
N SER A 37 -27.36 21.09 27.11
CA SER A 37 -26.90 22.25 26.36
C SER A 37 -25.83 23.05 27.11
N THR A 38 -25.89 23.08 28.43
CA THR A 38 -24.93 23.82 29.27
C THR A 38 -23.58 23.12 29.36
N LEU A 39 -23.54 21.77 29.37
CA LEU A 39 -22.27 21.02 29.31
C LEU A 39 -21.59 21.10 27.93
N THR A 40 -22.37 21.24 26.87
CA THR A 40 -21.85 21.35 25.49
C THR A 40 -21.20 22.71 25.23
N SER A 41 -21.63 23.78 25.91
CA SER A 41 -21.05 25.14 25.77
C SER A 41 -19.80 25.42 26.61
N LEU A 42 -19.49 24.62 27.63
CA LEU A 42 -18.29 24.79 28.48
C LEU A 42 -17.04 24.10 27.90
N LEU A 43 -17.21 23.20 26.94
CA LEU A 43 -16.11 22.60 26.17
C LEU A 43 -15.97 23.35 24.83
N GLY A 44 -15.70 24.65 24.95
CA GLY A 44 -15.33 25.49 23.83
C GLY A 44 -14.13 24.91 23.06
N ALA A 45 -14.40 24.59 21.80
CA ALA A 45 -13.54 24.75 20.64
C ALA A 45 -12.04 24.92 20.91
N LYS A 46 -11.27 23.88 20.58
CA LYS A 46 -10.02 24.08 19.83
C LYS A 46 -10.22 23.46 18.45
N ASN A 47 -10.31 24.35 17.48
CA ASN A 47 -10.37 24.05 16.05
C ASN A 47 -9.38 22.93 15.69
N LEU A 48 -9.91 21.78 15.28
CA LEU A 48 -9.18 20.79 14.50
C LEU A 48 -9.87 20.72 13.14
N PRO A 49 -9.14 20.95 12.03
CA PRO A 49 -9.72 20.80 10.71
C PRO A 49 -10.16 19.35 10.52
N SER A 50 -11.40 19.17 10.05
CA SER A 50 -11.96 17.90 9.62
C SER A 50 -10.95 17.14 8.74
N PRO A 51 -10.76 15.81 8.89
CA PRO A 51 -10.01 15.05 7.90
C PRO A 51 -10.78 15.12 6.59
N ILE A 52 -10.32 16.00 5.70
CA ILE A 52 -10.67 16.01 4.30
C ILE A 52 -10.45 14.58 3.82
N LEU A 53 -11.52 13.91 3.37
CA LEU A 53 -11.43 12.74 2.52
C LEU A 53 -10.57 13.15 1.34
N GLN A 54 -9.28 12.84 1.40
CA GLN A 54 -8.38 13.07 0.30
C GLN A 54 -8.95 12.30 -0.91
N PRO A 55 -9.17 12.95 -2.06
CA PRO A 55 -9.34 12.21 -3.29
C PRO A 55 -8.13 11.27 -3.45
N PRO A 56 -8.30 10.08 -4.06
CA PRO A 56 -7.20 9.14 -4.23
C PRO A 56 -6.02 9.89 -4.83
N SER A 57 -4.95 9.99 -4.03
CA SER A 57 -3.67 10.54 -4.49
C SER A 57 -3.36 9.87 -5.84
N PRO A 58 -3.10 10.64 -6.91
CA PRO A 58 -2.65 10.03 -8.16
C PRO A 58 -1.37 9.27 -7.80
N ALA A 59 -1.47 7.95 -7.80
CA ALA A 59 -0.34 7.08 -7.54
C ALA A 59 0.80 7.58 -8.41
N SER A 60 1.95 7.86 -7.80
CA SER A 60 3.17 8.18 -8.53
C SER A 60 3.31 7.16 -9.67
N PRO A 61 3.67 7.59 -10.90
CA PRO A 61 3.85 6.66 -12.02
C PRO A 61 4.72 5.52 -11.51
N ALA A 62 4.23 4.29 -11.65
CA ALA A 62 4.91 3.13 -11.09
C ALA A 62 6.32 3.07 -11.70
N GLN A 63 7.33 3.53 -10.94
CA GLN A 63 8.69 3.64 -11.45
C GLN A 63 9.19 2.25 -11.83
N ASN A 64 9.87 2.20 -12.98
CA ASN A 64 10.67 1.06 -13.42
C ASN A 64 11.66 0.73 -12.30
N THR A 65 11.39 -0.36 -11.61
CA THR A 65 12.32 -0.98 -10.68
C THR A 65 12.84 -2.24 -11.37
N PRO A 66 14.15 -2.49 -11.39
CA PRO A 66 14.76 -3.67 -12.03
C PRO A 66 14.07 -4.98 -11.63
N THR A 67 13.51 -5.05 -10.42
CA THR A 67 12.75 -6.17 -9.86
C THR A 67 11.50 -6.55 -10.67
N LYS A 68 10.94 -5.64 -11.47
CA LYS A 68 9.73 -5.90 -12.24
C LYS A 68 9.99 -6.65 -13.54
N LEU A 69 11.21 -6.59 -14.06
CA LEU A 69 11.58 -7.33 -15.27
C LEU A 69 11.46 -8.84 -15.01
N THR A 70 12.15 -9.36 -13.99
CA THR A 70 12.09 -10.78 -13.61
C THR A 70 10.66 -11.30 -13.46
N HIS A 71 9.80 -10.56 -12.75
CA HIS A 71 8.39 -10.92 -12.57
C HIS A 71 7.60 -10.96 -13.89
N PHE A 72 7.85 -10.00 -14.78
CA PHE A 72 7.23 -9.99 -16.09
C PHE A 72 7.70 -11.16 -16.96
N LEU A 73 8.98 -11.54 -16.90
CA LEU A 73 9.53 -12.67 -17.66
C LEU A 73 8.91 -14.01 -17.22
N HIS A 74 8.69 -14.20 -15.91
CA HIS A 74 7.90 -15.33 -15.40
C HIS A 74 6.48 -15.34 -15.98
N HIS A 75 5.80 -14.19 -15.95
CA HIS A 75 4.46 -14.08 -16.53
C HIS A 75 4.47 -14.41 -18.04
N ALA A 76 5.47 -13.94 -18.78
CA ALA A 76 5.62 -14.18 -20.21
C ALA A 76 5.84 -15.67 -20.52
N GLN A 77 6.63 -16.37 -19.71
CA GLN A 77 6.83 -17.80 -19.86
C GLN A 77 5.56 -18.60 -19.56
N ASP A 78 4.89 -18.29 -18.46
CA ASP A 78 3.77 -19.09 -17.97
C ASP A 78 2.45 -18.80 -18.71
N ASN A 79 2.24 -17.55 -19.15
CA ASN A 79 0.95 -17.09 -19.69
C ASN A 79 0.99 -16.69 -21.17
N LEU A 80 2.14 -16.24 -21.67
CA LEU A 80 2.29 -15.87 -23.10
C LEU A 80 2.88 -17.02 -23.93
N GLY A 81 3.30 -18.11 -23.28
CA GLY A 81 3.86 -19.29 -23.93
C GLY A 81 5.16 -19.00 -24.68
N ILE A 82 5.95 -18.04 -24.19
CA ILE A 82 7.29 -17.74 -24.72
C ILE A 82 8.30 -18.59 -23.94
N PRO A 83 8.94 -19.59 -24.56
CA PRO A 83 9.87 -20.46 -23.85
C PRO A 83 11.14 -19.71 -23.42
N ASN A 84 11.75 -20.16 -22.33
CA ASN A 84 13.08 -19.71 -21.86
C ASN A 84 13.23 -18.20 -21.62
N MET A 85 12.15 -17.48 -21.26
CA MET A 85 12.21 -16.03 -21.02
C MET A 85 13.24 -15.59 -19.97
N LEU A 86 13.47 -16.41 -18.94
CA LEU A 86 14.45 -16.12 -17.90
C LEU A 86 15.89 -16.14 -18.40
N GLU A 87 16.20 -16.94 -19.42
CA GLU A 87 17.54 -16.98 -20.02
C GLU A 87 17.86 -15.69 -20.79
N CYS A 88 16.82 -15.00 -21.27
CA CYS A 88 16.91 -13.70 -21.95
C CYS A 88 16.91 -12.50 -21.00
N GLU A 89 16.79 -12.72 -19.68
CA GLU A 89 16.74 -11.65 -18.67
C GLU A 89 17.99 -10.78 -18.70
N GLY A 90 19.18 -11.40 -18.83
CA GLY A 90 20.45 -10.71 -18.86
C GLY A 90 20.55 -9.72 -20.02
N GLN A 91 20.10 -10.12 -21.21
CA GLN A 91 20.12 -9.29 -22.42
C GLN A 91 19.14 -8.12 -22.30
N LEU A 92 17.91 -8.38 -21.84
CA LEU A 92 16.91 -7.33 -21.63
C LEU A 92 17.35 -6.34 -20.55
N SER A 93 17.92 -6.84 -19.44
CA SER A 93 18.47 -6.02 -18.36
C SER A 93 19.66 -5.16 -18.81
N HIS A 94 20.57 -5.74 -19.60
CA HIS A 94 21.71 -5.02 -20.17
C HIS A 94 21.27 -3.87 -21.09
N CYS A 95 20.25 -4.11 -21.91
CA CYS A 95 19.63 -3.09 -22.77
C CYS A 95 18.67 -2.14 -22.02
N ARG A 96 18.48 -2.34 -20.71
CA ARG A 96 17.54 -1.60 -19.86
C ARG A 96 16.09 -1.68 -20.32
N TYR A 97 15.73 -2.77 -21.00
CA TYR A 97 14.39 -3.06 -21.49
C TYR A 97 13.52 -3.62 -20.37
N GLY A 98 12.79 -2.72 -19.70
CA GLY A 98 11.73 -3.06 -18.77
C GLY A 98 10.38 -3.28 -19.47
N PRO A 99 9.42 -3.92 -18.78
CA PRO A 99 8.07 -4.13 -19.30
C PRO A 99 7.34 -2.84 -19.64
N ASP A 100 7.73 -1.72 -19.04
CA ASP A 100 7.20 -0.38 -19.32
C ASP A 100 7.63 0.17 -20.69
N ILE A 101 8.80 -0.22 -21.18
CA ILE A 101 9.35 0.31 -22.45
C ILE A 101 9.34 -0.70 -23.60
N ILE A 102 9.28 -2.00 -23.32
CA ILE A 102 9.23 -3.07 -24.33
C ILE A 102 8.23 -2.80 -25.47
N PRO A 103 7.00 -2.29 -25.24
CA PRO A 103 6.06 -1.99 -26.32
C PRO A 103 6.55 -0.94 -27.33
N TYR A 104 7.46 -0.06 -26.90
CA TYR A 104 8.01 1.04 -27.71
C TYR A 104 9.36 0.72 -28.35
N VAL A 105 9.99 -0.40 -27.99
CA VAL A 105 11.26 -0.83 -28.57
C VAL A 105 11.02 -1.36 -30.00
N SER A 106 11.93 -1.09 -30.93
CA SER A 106 11.80 -1.61 -32.30
C SER A 106 12.01 -3.12 -32.36
N ASP A 107 11.32 -3.79 -33.29
CA ASP A 107 11.40 -5.24 -33.48
C ASP A 107 12.86 -5.68 -33.72
N ALA A 108 13.61 -4.88 -34.49
CA ALA A 108 15.02 -5.13 -34.76
C ALA A 108 15.91 -5.06 -33.50
N ALA A 109 15.53 -4.28 -32.49
CA ALA A 109 16.26 -4.20 -31.23
C ALA A 109 15.91 -5.37 -30.29
N ILE A 110 14.66 -5.80 -30.27
CA ILE A 110 14.25 -7.01 -29.51
C ILE A 110 14.80 -8.28 -30.16
N ALA A 111 14.85 -8.36 -31.48
CA ALA A 111 15.49 -9.47 -32.20
C ALA A 111 16.97 -9.65 -31.82
N LYS A 112 17.71 -8.57 -31.54
CA LYS A 112 19.10 -8.63 -31.05
C LYS A 112 19.22 -9.25 -29.64
N CYS A 113 18.14 -9.25 -28.87
CA CYS A 113 18.07 -9.93 -27.58
C CYS A 113 17.77 -11.44 -27.71
N GLY A 114 17.61 -11.95 -28.94
CA GLY A 114 17.43 -13.38 -29.22
C GLY A 114 15.98 -13.83 -29.37
N PHE A 115 15.03 -12.91 -29.48
CA PHE A 115 13.61 -13.22 -29.66
C PHE A 115 13.27 -13.49 -31.13
N THR A 116 12.39 -14.45 -31.36
CA THR A 116 11.76 -14.64 -32.68
C THR A 116 10.71 -13.57 -32.92
N GLU A 117 10.34 -13.31 -34.17
CA GLU A 117 9.29 -12.33 -34.51
C GLU A 117 7.96 -12.63 -33.82
N GLY A 118 7.61 -13.92 -33.70
CA GLY A 118 6.39 -14.34 -33.02
C GLY A 118 6.41 -14.05 -31.52
N ASP A 119 7.56 -14.28 -30.89
CA ASP A 119 7.76 -14.02 -29.47
C ASP A 119 7.79 -12.52 -29.18
N ASP A 120 8.40 -11.71 -30.04
CA ASP A 120 8.39 -10.25 -29.94
C ASP A 120 6.95 -9.69 -29.90
N ILE A 121 6.10 -10.12 -30.83
CA ILE A 121 4.68 -9.69 -30.86
C ILE A 121 3.96 -10.05 -29.57
N ARG A 122 4.19 -11.27 -29.04
CA ARG A 122 3.59 -11.73 -27.78
C ARG A 122 4.13 -10.94 -26.61
N LEU A 123 5.43 -10.68 -26.58
CA LEU A 123 6.14 -9.97 -25.53
C LEU A 123 5.65 -8.53 -25.43
N LYS A 124 5.53 -7.81 -26.55
CA LYS A 124 5.04 -6.43 -26.59
C LYS A 124 3.60 -6.31 -26.12
N ARG A 125 2.70 -7.13 -26.68
CA ARG A 125 1.28 -7.14 -26.27
C ARG A 125 1.12 -7.55 -24.81
N GLY A 126 1.89 -8.55 -24.39
CA GLY A 126 1.91 -9.03 -23.02
C GLY A 126 2.40 -7.98 -22.04
N ALA A 127 3.40 -7.18 -22.40
CA ALA A 127 3.94 -6.11 -21.57
C ALA A 127 2.89 -5.02 -21.29
N GLU A 128 2.16 -4.55 -22.31
CA GLU A 128 1.07 -3.57 -22.15
C GLU A 128 -0.06 -4.13 -21.25
N ALA A 129 -0.49 -5.36 -21.54
CA ALA A 129 -1.56 -6.02 -20.77
C ALA A 129 -1.14 -6.28 -19.32
N TRP A 130 0.09 -6.74 -19.11
CA TRP A 130 0.65 -7.01 -17.79
C TRP A 130 0.78 -5.72 -16.99
N TRP A 131 1.25 -4.62 -17.58
CA TRP A 131 1.34 -3.33 -16.90
C TRP A 131 -0.01 -2.80 -16.41
N ALA A 132 -1.07 -3.03 -17.19
CA ALA A 132 -2.43 -2.69 -16.80
C ALA A 132 -3.01 -3.62 -15.72
N SER A 133 -2.45 -4.81 -15.55
CA SER A 133 -2.96 -5.87 -14.70
C SER A 133 -2.78 -5.58 -13.19
N PRO A 134 -3.60 -6.20 -12.33
CA PRO A 134 -3.39 -6.17 -10.87
C PRO A 134 -2.03 -6.74 -10.46
N GLU A 135 -1.45 -7.64 -11.27
CA GLU A 135 -0.21 -8.33 -10.98
C GLU A 135 0.99 -7.37 -10.98
N ALA A 136 1.05 -6.47 -11.97
CA ALA A 136 2.04 -5.38 -12.04
C ALA A 136 1.77 -4.25 -11.03
N LYS A 137 0.48 -4.06 -10.68
CA LYS A 137 0.00 -3.08 -9.71
C LYS A 137 0.04 -3.57 -8.28
N ARG A 138 0.65 -4.72 -7.98
CA ARG A 138 0.97 -5.08 -6.60
C ARG A 138 1.79 -3.93 -6.02
N LYS A 139 1.09 -3.02 -5.32
CA LYS A 139 1.65 -2.27 -4.20
C LYS A 139 2.47 -3.29 -3.42
N HIS A 140 3.57 -2.88 -2.83
CA HIS A 140 4.23 -3.67 -1.78
C HIS A 140 3.24 -3.90 -0.61
N ALA A 141 2.15 -4.64 -0.80
CA ALA A 141 1.78 -5.66 0.15
C ALA A 141 3.05 -6.45 0.30
N ARG A 142 3.57 -6.49 1.52
CA ARG A 142 4.67 -7.35 1.92
C ARG A 142 4.29 -8.77 1.49
N VAL A 143 4.58 -9.12 0.24
CA VAL A 143 4.60 -10.51 -0.20
C VAL A 143 5.84 -11.00 0.49
N ALA A 144 5.62 -11.71 1.59
CA ALA A 144 6.61 -12.63 2.11
C ALA A 144 7.14 -13.38 0.89
N SER A 145 8.39 -13.11 0.54
CA SER A 145 9.19 -13.99 -0.29
C SER A 145 8.99 -15.41 0.25
N PRO A 146 9.05 -16.47 -0.57
CA PRO A 146 9.26 -17.81 -0.05
C PRO A 146 10.72 -17.90 0.43
N SER A 147 11.08 -17.06 1.40
CA SER A 147 12.32 -17.17 2.15
C SER A 147 12.06 -18.26 3.18
N ARG A 148 12.67 -19.41 2.88
CA ARG A 148 13.12 -20.43 3.82
C ARG A 148 12.91 -20.00 5.27
N ASP A 149 11.92 -20.61 5.92
CA ASP A 149 11.79 -20.71 7.37
C ASP A 149 12.11 -19.45 8.19
N ILE A 150 11.60 -18.28 7.79
CA ILE A 150 11.53 -17.13 8.72
C ILE A 150 10.09 -16.98 9.21
N THR A 151 9.58 -18.01 9.86
CA THR A 151 8.30 -17.95 10.60
C THR A 151 8.33 -16.94 11.77
N HIS A 152 9.49 -16.35 12.07
CA HIS A 152 9.70 -15.42 13.19
C HIS A 152 10.56 -14.20 12.84
N ALA A 153 10.29 -13.53 11.72
CA ALA A 153 11.03 -12.33 11.34
C ALA A 153 10.67 -11.15 12.27
N ILE A 154 11.60 -10.74 13.13
CA ILE A 154 11.48 -9.52 13.93
C ILE A 154 11.87 -8.33 13.05
N ARG A 155 11.06 -7.27 13.05
CA ARG A 155 11.38 -6.00 12.39
C ARG A 155 12.30 -5.18 13.28
N PHE A 156 13.42 -4.78 12.73
CA PHE A 156 14.36 -3.82 13.32
C PHE A 156 14.31 -2.49 12.58
N GLU A 157 14.64 -1.41 13.26
CA GLU A 157 14.77 -0.09 12.69
C GLU A 157 16.09 0.54 13.16
N LYS A 158 16.93 0.89 12.20
CA LYS A 158 18.14 1.68 12.40
C LYS A 158 17.74 3.14 12.32
N ARG A 159 17.86 3.87 13.43
CA ARG A 159 17.54 5.30 13.49
C ARG A 159 18.82 6.10 13.62
N PHE A 160 19.10 6.95 12.64
CA PHE A 160 20.31 7.77 12.62
C PHE A 160 20.12 8.99 13.52
N VAL A 161 21.18 9.41 14.22
CA VAL A 161 21.15 10.57 15.12
C VAL A 161 20.86 11.88 14.36
N GLU A 162 21.33 11.99 13.12
CA GLU A 162 21.07 13.13 12.21
C GLU A 162 19.65 13.13 11.64
N GLY A 163 18.86 12.09 11.92
CA GLY A 163 17.52 11.90 11.40
C GLY A 163 17.47 10.91 10.24
N GLY A 164 16.26 10.41 9.98
CA GLY A 164 16.02 9.31 9.05
C GLY A 164 16.10 7.95 9.72
N SER A 165 15.49 6.96 9.08
CA SER A 165 15.55 5.57 9.54
C SER A 165 15.49 4.58 8.39
N ALA A 166 16.06 3.41 8.63
CA ALA A 166 16.01 2.26 7.72
C ALA A 166 15.42 1.05 8.47
N SER A 167 14.55 0.30 7.79
CA SER A 167 13.93 -0.91 8.34
C SER A 167 14.65 -2.15 7.85
N TYR A 168 14.89 -3.08 8.77
CA TYR A 168 15.55 -4.36 8.53
C TYR A 168 14.72 -5.49 9.14
N PHE A 169 14.94 -6.72 8.68
CA PHE A 169 14.30 -7.92 9.26
C PHE A 169 15.38 -8.91 9.68
N GLY A 170 15.14 -9.57 10.81
CA GLY A 170 16.11 -10.46 11.44
C GLY A 170 15.44 -11.55 12.27
N SER A 171 16.23 -12.52 12.72
CA SER A 171 15.75 -13.66 13.50
C SER A 171 15.70 -13.39 15.00
N GLY A 172 16.39 -12.35 15.48
CA GLY A 172 16.55 -12.10 16.91
C GLY A 172 17.57 -11.02 17.23
N MET A 173 18.01 -11.02 18.48
CA MET A 173 19.10 -10.19 18.98
C MET A 173 20.16 -11.10 19.60
N GLU A 174 21.41 -10.71 19.51
CA GLU A 174 22.52 -11.38 20.18
C GLU A 174 23.26 -10.40 21.09
N MET A 175 24.06 -10.95 22.01
CA MET A 175 24.95 -10.15 22.83
C MET A 175 26.05 -9.58 21.94
N GLY A 176 26.17 -8.26 21.93
CA GLY A 176 27.11 -7.56 21.08
C GLY A 176 27.20 -6.08 21.41
N TYR A 177 28.19 -5.43 20.83
CA TYR A 177 28.41 -4.01 21.00
C TYR A 177 28.11 -3.28 19.69
N ASN A 178 27.22 -2.29 19.74
CA ASN A 178 27.04 -1.39 18.62
C ASN A 178 28.18 -0.36 18.60
N GLY A 179 29.22 -0.64 17.81
CA GLY A 179 30.40 0.23 17.67
C GLY A 179 30.12 1.64 17.15
N ARG A 180 28.90 1.88 16.63
CA ARG A 180 28.47 3.16 16.04
C ARG A 180 27.20 3.67 16.72
N SER A 181 27.11 3.49 18.04
CA SER A 181 25.95 3.94 18.83
C SER A 181 25.77 5.46 18.84
N ASP A 182 26.82 6.20 18.52
CA ASP A 182 26.86 7.65 18.30
C ASP A 182 26.30 8.08 16.95
N GLU A 183 26.37 7.21 15.93
CA GLU A 183 25.79 7.47 14.61
C GLU A 183 24.32 7.06 14.53
N TYR A 184 23.96 5.93 15.18
CA TYR A 184 22.61 5.39 15.12
C TYR A 184 22.25 4.51 16.31
N GLU A 185 20.94 4.42 16.56
CA GLU A 185 20.36 3.54 17.55
C GLU A 185 19.49 2.47 16.90
N TRP A 186 19.52 1.27 17.49
CA TRP A 186 18.66 0.17 17.08
C TRP A 186 17.35 0.14 17.87
N TRP A 187 16.27 -0.06 17.13
CA TRP A 187 14.92 -0.27 17.64
C TRP A 187 14.35 -1.56 17.06
N TYR A 188 13.43 -2.22 17.76
CA TYR A 188 12.75 -3.41 17.27
C TYR A 188 11.25 -3.31 17.51
N TYR A 189 10.45 -3.86 16.62
CA TYR A 189 9.01 -3.90 16.79
C TYR A 189 8.64 -5.00 17.79
N CYS A 190 8.14 -4.62 18.96
CA CYS A 190 7.72 -5.55 19.98
C CYS A 190 6.24 -5.87 19.82
N ASP A 191 5.93 -7.09 19.42
CA ASP A 191 4.55 -7.53 19.17
C ASP A 191 3.65 -7.48 20.40
N LYS A 192 4.22 -7.58 21.60
CA LYS A 192 3.45 -7.52 22.87
C LYS A 192 2.91 -6.12 23.15
N VAL A 193 3.67 -5.08 22.82
CA VAL A 193 3.29 -3.68 23.04
C VAL A 193 2.87 -2.95 21.76
N LYS A 194 2.97 -3.63 20.60
CA LYS A 194 2.64 -3.10 19.27
C LYS A 194 3.36 -1.80 18.92
N GLU A 195 4.56 -1.62 19.48
CA GLU A 195 5.38 -0.41 19.34
C GLU A 195 6.84 -0.77 19.02
N LEU A 196 7.57 0.18 18.45
CA LEU A 196 9.02 0.12 18.35
C LEU A 196 9.63 0.43 19.72
N VAL A 197 10.39 -0.52 20.23
CA VAL A 197 11.11 -0.40 21.51
C VAL A 197 12.61 -0.38 21.22
N LYS A 198 13.36 0.41 21.98
CA LYS A 198 14.82 0.47 21.87
C LYS A 198 15.43 -0.91 22.15
N VAL A 199 16.41 -1.31 21.34
CA VAL A 199 17.18 -2.54 21.59
C VAL A 199 17.95 -2.36 22.91
N PRO A 200 17.89 -3.32 23.85
CA PRO A 200 18.61 -3.22 25.11
C PRO A 200 20.11 -3.03 24.93
N THR A 201 20.72 -2.27 25.85
CA THR A 201 22.18 -2.06 25.84
C THR A 201 22.92 -3.39 25.95
N GLY A 202 23.96 -3.58 25.13
CA GLY A 202 24.72 -4.83 25.06
C GLY A 202 24.11 -5.88 24.13
N GLN A 203 23.06 -5.53 23.39
CA GLN A 203 22.48 -6.38 22.35
C GLN A 203 22.50 -5.70 20.98
N VAL A 204 22.64 -6.50 19.93
CA VAL A 204 22.57 -6.07 18.53
C VAL A 204 21.64 -7.00 17.74
N PRO A 205 20.95 -6.50 16.69
CA PRO A 205 20.10 -7.35 15.85
C PRO A 205 20.88 -8.40 15.05
N ILE A 206 20.35 -9.62 14.98
CA ILE A 206 20.79 -10.65 14.03
C ILE A 206 19.99 -10.44 12.74
N LEU A 207 20.57 -9.70 11.79
CA LEU A 207 19.92 -9.40 10.51
C LEU A 207 19.92 -10.61 9.57
N ALA A 208 18.90 -10.72 8.72
CA ALA A 208 18.89 -11.73 7.66
C ALA A 208 20.08 -11.51 6.70
N ALA A 209 20.59 -12.58 6.08
CA ALA A 209 21.76 -12.54 5.20
C ALA A 209 21.61 -11.58 3.98
N GLU A 210 20.38 -11.23 3.61
CA GLU A 210 20.09 -10.22 2.59
C GLU A 210 20.37 -8.77 3.05
N TYR A 211 20.57 -8.58 4.36
CA TYR A 211 20.84 -7.32 5.02
C TYR A 211 22.17 -7.31 5.80
N SER A 212 22.89 -8.43 5.85
CA SER A 212 24.28 -8.44 6.32
C SER A 212 25.11 -7.69 5.29
N ASP A 213 25.55 -6.49 5.67
CA ASP A 213 26.26 -5.57 4.79
C ASP A 213 27.55 -6.21 4.25
N ALA A 214 27.61 -6.39 2.94
CA ALA A 214 28.83 -6.76 2.20
C ALA A 214 29.75 -5.54 1.99
N ARG A 215 29.84 -4.64 2.98
CA ARG A 215 30.72 -3.45 2.97
C ARG A 215 31.73 -3.43 4.12
N GLU A 216 32.08 -4.58 4.67
CA GLU A 216 33.40 -4.72 5.32
C GLU A 216 34.46 -4.94 4.23
N GLY A 217 34.65 -3.92 3.40
CA GLY A 217 35.83 -3.76 2.56
C GLY A 217 36.74 -2.78 3.26
N GLU A 218 37.70 -3.34 3.98
CA GLU A 218 38.96 -2.76 4.48
C GLU A 218 39.29 -1.37 3.90
N ASP A 219 39.05 -0.33 4.69
CA ASP A 219 39.87 0.88 4.65
C ASP A 219 41.12 0.58 5.49
N ASP A 220 42.15 -0.03 4.90
CA ASP A 220 43.49 -0.09 5.48
C ASP A 220 44.56 0.03 4.37
N PHE A 221 45.13 1.23 4.31
CA PHE A 221 46.41 1.69 3.72
C PHE A 221 46.82 1.27 2.29
#